data_AF-A0AA49XAM2-F1
#
_entry.id   AF-A0AA49XAM2-F1
#
_cell.length_a   1.000
_cell.length_b   1.000
_cell.length_c   1.000
_cell.angle_alpha   90.00
_cell.angle_beta   90.00
_cell.angle_gamma   90.00
#
_symmetry.space_group_name_H-M   'P 1'
#
loop_
_entity.id
_entity.type
_entity.pdbx_description
1 polymer ?
#
loop_
_entity_poly.entity_id
_entity_poly.type
_entity_poly.pdbx_seq_one_letter_code
_entity_poly.pdbx_strand_id
1 'polypeptide(L)'
;QPPGSTKSHFLGGAGERGLEIEGKFVKFTAIGVYLEENAVPFLAGKWKGKTAEELTESVEFFRDVVTGPFEKFMKVTMILPLTGAQYSEKVAENCIAIWKFFGIYTDAEAKAIEKFTEVFKDEIFPPGSSILFTQSPGSLTISFSKDGSIPKDGVAVIESNLLSEAV
;
A
#
# COMPACT_ATOMS: atom_id res chain seq x y z
N GLN A 1 9.12 9.08 -10.53
CA GLN A 1 9.09 7.61 -10.58
C GLN A 1 9.17 7.10 -9.15
N PRO A 2 8.46 6.00 -8.82
CA PRO A 2 8.56 5.38 -7.51
C PRO A 2 9.99 4.94 -7.18
N PRO A 3 10.40 4.95 -5.90
CA PRO A 3 11.66 4.36 -5.48
C PRO A 3 11.65 2.85 -5.79
N GLY A 4 12.77 2.32 -6.29
CA GLY A 4 12.86 0.92 -6.70
C GLY A 4 12.20 0.58 -8.04
N SER A 5 11.76 1.58 -8.81
CA SER A 5 11.18 1.39 -10.15
C SER A 5 11.77 2.33 -11.18
N THR A 6 11.91 1.84 -12.42
CA THR A 6 12.23 2.64 -13.60
C THR A 6 11.00 2.94 -14.46
N LYS A 7 9.82 2.48 -14.04
CA LYS A 7 8.59 2.49 -14.82
C LYS A 7 7.73 3.71 -14.56
N SER A 8 6.98 4.11 -15.57
CA SER A 8 5.97 5.15 -15.46
C SER A 8 4.71 4.62 -14.80
N HIS A 9 4.10 5.45 -13.96
CA HIS A 9 2.88 5.15 -13.25
C HIS A 9 1.90 6.32 -13.40
N PHE A 10 0.60 6.01 -13.46
CA PHE A 10 -0.47 7.01 -13.45
C PHE A 10 -1.26 6.93 -12.15
N LEU A 11 -1.88 8.05 -11.74
CA LEU A 11 -2.75 8.07 -10.57
C LEU A 11 -4.04 7.30 -10.87
N GLY A 12 -4.23 6.15 -10.22
CA GLY A 12 -5.47 5.37 -10.32
C GLY A 12 -6.58 5.95 -9.44
N GLY A 13 -6.23 6.45 -8.26
CA GLY A 13 -7.17 7.10 -7.34
C GLY A 13 -6.50 7.63 -6.08
N ALA A 14 -7.21 8.49 -5.36
CA ALA A 14 -6.78 9.00 -4.06
C ALA A 14 -7.97 9.14 -3.10
N GLY A 15 -7.71 9.00 -1.81
CA GLY A 15 -8.72 9.11 -0.76
C GLY A 15 -8.11 9.36 0.61
N GLU A 16 -8.95 9.30 1.64
CA GLU A 16 -8.58 9.55 3.03
C GLU A 16 -8.88 8.35 3.90
N ARG A 17 -8.03 8.14 4.92
CA ARG A 17 -8.25 7.14 5.96
C ARG A 17 -8.32 7.82 7.31
N GLY A 18 -9.32 7.43 8.09
CA GLY A 18 -9.61 8.01 9.40
C GLY A 18 -10.28 7.02 10.33
N LEU A 19 -10.61 7.49 11.54
CA LEU A 19 -11.35 6.75 12.54
C LEU A 19 -12.49 7.63 13.10
N GLU A 20 -13.59 7.00 13.48
CA GLU A 20 -14.64 7.66 14.26
C GLU A 20 -14.18 7.82 15.70
N ILE A 21 -14.07 9.07 16.17
CA ILE A 21 -13.68 9.44 17.53
C ILE A 21 -14.76 10.37 18.06
N GLU A 22 -15.46 9.94 19.12
CA GLU A 22 -16.52 10.73 19.77
C GLU A 22 -17.60 11.24 18.78
N GLY A 23 -17.98 10.39 17.80
CA GLY A 23 -19.01 10.70 16.80
C GLY A 23 -18.54 11.66 15.70
N LYS A 24 -17.22 11.86 15.55
CA LYS A 24 -16.62 12.61 14.46
C LYS A 24 -15.60 11.75 13.72
N PHE A 25 -15.68 11.75 12.39
CA PHE A 25 -14.67 11.14 11.55
C PHE A 25 -13.39 11.98 11.52
N VAL A 26 -12.34 11.50 12.19
CA VAL A 26 -11.02 12.14 12.26
C VAL A 26 -10.10 11.51 11.22
N LYS A 27 -9.64 12.33 10.26
CA LYS A 27 -8.74 11.90 9.18
C LYS A 27 -7.29 11.83 9.69
N PHE A 28 -6.63 10.70 9.47
CA PHE A 28 -5.23 10.50 9.86
C PHE A 28 -4.28 10.57 8.65
N THR A 29 -4.69 10.02 7.51
CA THR A 29 -3.85 9.96 6.31
C THR A 29 -4.63 10.24 5.04
N ALA A 30 -3.94 10.78 4.04
CA ALA A 30 -4.38 10.80 2.65
C ALA A 30 -3.57 9.75 1.87
N ILE A 31 -4.22 8.95 1.04
CA ILE A 31 -3.60 7.83 0.33
C ILE A 31 -3.82 8.03 -1.17
N GLY A 32 -2.73 8.06 -1.94
CA GLY A 32 -2.75 7.99 -3.40
C GLY A 32 -2.26 6.63 -3.87
N VAL A 33 -2.99 6.01 -4.79
CA VAL A 33 -2.64 4.73 -5.43
C VAL A 33 -2.36 4.98 -6.90
N TYR A 34 -1.17 4.55 -7.33
CA TYR A 34 -0.66 4.70 -8.67
C TYR A 34 -0.41 3.33 -9.27
N LEU A 35 -0.74 3.16 -10.55
CA LEU A 35 -0.59 1.90 -11.27
C LEU A 35 0.40 2.10 -12.42
N GLU A 36 1.21 1.09 -12.72
CA GLU A 36 2.02 1.04 -13.93
C GLU A 36 1.14 1.18 -15.18
N GLU A 37 1.62 1.84 -16.24
CA GLU A 37 0.83 2.11 -17.45
C GLU A 37 0.25 0.85 -18.12
N ASN A 38 0.94 -0.29 -18.03
CA ASN A 38 0.48 -1.57 -18.56
C ASN A 38 -0.72 -2.17 -17.78
N ALA A 39 -1.08 -1.63 -16.62
CA ALA A 39 -2.26 -2.04 -15.88
C ALA A 39 -3.54 -1.83 -16.70
N VAL A 40 -3.61 -0.75 -17.50
CA VAL A 40 -4.79 -0.43 -18.31
C VAL A 40 -5.09 -1.51 -19.36
N PRO A 41 -4.16 -1.87 -20.28
CA PRO A 41 -4.44 -2.92 -21.25
C PRO A 41 -4.69 -4.29 -20.60
N PHE A 42 -4.04 -4.59 -19.47
CA PHE A 42 -4.31 -5.83 -18.73
C PHE A 42 -5.74 -5.88 -18.19
N LEU A 43 -6.15 -4.87 -17.42
CA LEU A 43 -7.48 -4.81 -16.82
C LEU A 43 -8.58 -4.69 -17.88
N ALA A 44 -8.32 -4.01 -19.00
CA ALA A 44 -9.25 -3.89 -20.12
C ALA A 44 -9.66 -5.24 -20.72
N GLY A 45 -8.84 -6.29 -20.58
CA GLY A 45 -9.17 -7.63 -21.07
C GLY A 45 -10.44 -8.23 -20.46
N LYS A 46 -10.75 -7.85 -19.21
CA LYS A 46 -11.94 -8.33 -18.47
C LYS A 46 -12.94 -7.22 -18.13
N TRP A 47 -12.43 -6.02 -17.85
CA TRP A 47 -13.21 -4.95 -17.20
C TRP A 47 -13.67 -3.83 -18.14
N LYS A 48 -13.26 -3.85 -19.41
CA LYS A 48 -13.65 -2.82 -20.38
C LYS A 48 -15.17 -2.81 -20.58
N GLY A 49 -15.75 -1.59 -20.54
CA GLY A 49 -17.18 -1.38 -20.75
C GLY A 49 -18.03 -1.49 -19.49
N LYS A 50 -17.43 -1.83 -18.35
CA LYS A 50 -18.09 -1.76 -17.03
C LYS A 50 -18.20 -0.32 -16.54
N THR A 51 -19.31 -0.03 -15.87
CA THR A 51 -19.57 1.25 -15.22
C THR A 51 -18.75 1.39 -13.93
N ALA A 52 -18.62 2.61 -13.42
CA ALA A 52 -17.89 2.86 -12.18
C ALA A 52 -18.56 2.13 -10.99
N GLU A 53 -19.89 2.09 -10.97
CA GLU A 53 -20.70 1.44 -9.94
C GLU A 53 -20.46 -0.07 -9.95
N GLU A 54 -20.53 -0.71 -11.12
CA GLU A 54 -20.23 -2.15 -11.26
C GLU A 54 -18.81 -2.50 -10.81
N LEU A 55 -17.82 -1.64 -11.12
CA LEU A 55 -16.44 -1.86 -10.70
C LEU A 55 -16.25 -1.65 -9.20
N THR A 56 -16.93 -0.66 -8.61
CA THR A 56 -16.86 -0.35 -7.17
C THR A 56 -17.40 -1.49 -6.32
N GLU A 57 -18.45 -2.18 -6.77
CA GLU A 57 -19.05 -3.32 -6.08
C GLU A 57 -18.32 -4.65 -6.35
N SER A 58 -17.37 -4.68 -7.28
CA SER A 58 -16.70 -5.90 -7.73
C SER A 58 -15.42 -6.19 -6.94
N VAL A 59 -15.51 -7.14 -6.00
CA VAL A 59 -14.33 -7.68 -5.29
C VAL A 59 -13.30 -8.26 -6.26
N GLU A 60 -13.75 -8.88 -7.36
CA GLU A 60 -12.87 -9.44 -8.38
C GLU A 60 -12.08 -8.38 -9.14
N PHE A 61 -12.67 -7.20 -9.38
CA PHE A 61 -11.96 -6.10 -10.04
C PHE A 61 -10.79 -5.64 -9.19
N PHE A 62 -11.03 -5.38 -7.91
CA PHE A 62 -9.95 -4.99 -7.00
C PHE A 62 -8.93 -6.11 -6.78
N ARG A 63 -9.35 -7.37 -6.80
CA ARG A 63 -8.40 -8.50 -6.78
C ARG A 63 -7.47 -8.45 -8.00
N ASP A 64 -8.00 -8.28 -9.20
CA ASP A 64 -7.20 -8.18 -10.43
C ASP A 64 -6.28 -6.94 -10.41
N VAL A 65 -6.71 -5.84 -9.78
CA VAL A 65 -5.86 -4.66 -9.54
C VAL A 65 -4.71 -5.01 -8.59
N VAL A 66 -4.97 -5.69 -7.47
CA VAL A 66 -3.96 -6.04 -6.45
C VAL A 66 -2.98 -7.09 -6.97
N THR A 67 -3.46 -8.19 -7.54
CA THR A 67 -2.62 -9.32 -7.96
C THR A 67 -2.16 -9.25 -9.41
N GLY A 68 -2.56 -8.21 -10.15
CA GLY A 68 -2.20 -8.04 -11.55
C GLY A 68 -0.67 -7.96 -11.76
N PRO A 69 -0.15 -8.43 -12.91
CA PRO A 69 1.29 -8.57 -13.18
C PRO A 69 1.93 -7.22 -13.58
N PHE A 70 1.71 -6.19 -12.78
CA PHE A 70 2.18 -4.83 -12.98
C PHE A 70 2.50 -4.19 -11.63
N GLU A 71 3.37 -3.18 -11.65
CA GLU A 71 3.74 -2.46 -10.44
C GLU A 71 2.60 -1.57 -9.93
N LYS A 72 2.55 -1.44 -8.60
CA LYS A 72 1.73 -0.44 -7.92
C LYS A 72 2.62 0.40 -7.04
N PHE A 73 2.23 1.65 -6.89
CA PHE A 73 2.88 2.58 -5.99
C PHE A 73 1.85 3.28 -5.13
N MET A 74 2.04 3.26 -3.82
CA MET A 74 1.17 3.94 -2.88
C MET A 74 1.94 5.01 -2.13
N LYS A 75 1.33 6.19 -2.05
CA LYS A 75 1.81 7.31 -1.25
C LYS A 75 0.82 7.60 -0.14
N VAL A 76 1.21 7.27 1.09
CA VAL A 76 0.44 7.54 2.30
C VAL A 76 1.01 8.81 2.94
N THR A 77 0.26 9.91 2.89
CA THR A 77 0.66 11.21 3.45
C THR A 77 -0.06 11.46 4.77
N MET A 78 0.68 11.85 5.80
CA MET A 78 0.14 12.08 7.14
C MET A 78 -0.59 13.41 7.21
N ILE A 79 -1.84 13.38 7.67
CA ILE A 79 -2.64 14.56 8.02
C ILE A 79 -2.41 14.88 9.51
N LEU A 80 -2.44 13.84 10.34
CA LEU A 80 -2.09 13.90 11.76
C LEU A 80 -0.79 13.13 12.01
N PRO A 81 -0.02 13.50 13.06
CA PRO A 81 1.22 12.81 13.37
C PRO A 81 0.97 11.35 13.77
N LEU A 82 1.83 10.45 13.31
CA LEU A 82 1.87 9.04 13.70
C LEU A 82 3.32 8.61 13.95
N THR A 83 3.54 7.76 14.94
CA THR A 83 4.80 7.01 15.00
C THR A 83 4.78 5.87 13.99
N GLY A 84 5.95 5.44 13.52
CA GLY A 84 6.04 4.31 12.63
C GLY A 84 5.52 3.02 13.27
N ALA A 85 5.70 2.83 14.58
CA ALA A 85 5.09 1.72 15.32
C ALA A 85 3.55 1.77 15.24
N GLN A 86 2.91 2.91 15.52
CA GLN A 86 1.45 3.06 15.44
C GLN A 86 0.91 2.72 14.03
N TYR A 87 1.64 3.16 13.00
CA TYR A 87 1.26 2.86 11.62
C TYR A 87 1.45 1.38 11.28
N SER A 88 2.66 0.86 11.52
CA SER A 88 3.07 -0.47 11.06
C SER A 88 2.35 -1.59 11.80
N GLU A 89 2.09 -1.44 13.10
CA GLU A 89 1.32 -2.40 13.89
C GLU A 89 -0.11 -2.54 13.35
N LYS A 90 -0.75 -1.43 12.97
CA LYS A 90 -2.12 -1.48 12.43
C LYS A 90 -2.17 -2.16 11.06
N VAL A 91 -1.17 -1.95 10.21
CA VAL A 91 -1.06 -2.64 8.91
C VAL A 91 -0.78 -4.13 9.14
N ALA A 92 0.17 -4.46 10.02
CA ALA A 92 0.53 -5.83 10.34
C ALA A 92 -0.63 -6.63 10.94
N GLU A 93 -1.39 -6.04 11.87
CA GLU A 93 -2.58 -6.65 12.48
C GLU A 93 -3.57 -7.11 11.41
N ASN A 94 -3.89 -6.23 10.45
CA ASN A 94 -4.81 -6.52 9.36
C ASN A 94 -4.29 -7.65 8.45
N CYS A 95 -3.00 -7.60 8.07
CA CYS A 95 -2.38 -8.62 7.23
C CYS A 95 -2.42 -10.01 7.91
N ILE A 96 -1.98 -10.08 9.18
CA ILE A 96 -1.95 -11.32 9.95
C ILE A 96 -3.36 -11.90 10.11
N ALA A 97 -4.36 -11.07 10.42
CA ALA A 97 -5.74 -11.52 10.59
C ALA A 97 -6.29 -12.18 9.32
N ILE A 98 -6.08 -11.54 8.16
CA ILE A 98 -6.50 -12.05 6.86
C ILE A 98 -5.78 -13.37 6.54
N TRP A 99 -4.46 -13.43 6.70
CA TRP A 99 -3.69 -14.63 6.37
C TRP A 99 -4.01 -15.81 7.29
N LYS A 100 -4.23 -15.56 8.59
CA LYS A 100 -4.68 -16.61 9.51
C LYS A 100 -6.08 -17.10 9.14
N PHE A 101 -6.99 -16.21 8.77
CA PHE A 101 -8.34 -16.58 8.33
C PHE A 101 -8.31 -17.51 7.10
N PHE A 102 -7.43 -17.22 6.13
CA PHE A 102 -7.25 -18.07 4.95
C PHE A 102 -6.31 -19.27 5.15
N GLY A 103 -5.71 -19.43 6.34
CA GLY A 103 -4.80 -20.54 6.63
C GLY A 103 -3.45 -20.47 5.91
N ILE A 104 -3.02 -19.27 5.49
CA ILE A 104 -1.80 -19.03 4.71
C ILE A 104 -0.71 -18.28 5.48
N TYR A 105 -0.86 -18.12 6.81
CA TYR A 105 0.14 -17.49 7.66
C TYR A 105 1.20 -18.50 8.11
N THR A 106 2.38 -18.46 7.48
CA THR A 106 3.52 -19.32 7.81
C THR A 106 4.67 -18.55 8.47
N ASP A 107 5.75 -19.24 8.82
CA ASP A 107 6.98 -18.62 9.35
C ASP A 107 7.60 -17.61 8.38
N ALA A 108 7.40 -17.78 7.06
CA ALA A 108 7.88 -16.85 6.06
C ALA A 108 7.14 -15.50 6.16
N GLU A 109 5.80 -15.53 6.27
CA GLU A 109 4.98 -14.34 6.46
C GLU A 109 5.26 -13.68 7.81
N ALA A 110 5.48 -14.46 8.87
CA ALA A 110 5.86 -13.94 10.18
C ALA A 110 7.17 -13.14 10.12
N LYS A 111 8.21 -13.66 9.45
CA LYS A 111 9.49 -12.96 9.24
C LYS A 111 9.34 -11.71 8.36
N ALA A 112 8.46 -11.76 7.36
CA ALA A 112 8.18 -10.60 6.51
C ALA A 112 7.53 -9.47 7.34
N ILE A 113 6.60 -9.81 8.24
CA ILE A 113 5.99 -8.84 9.16
C ILE A 113 7.00 -8.30 10.17
N GLU A 114 7.85 -9.14 10.75
CA GLU A 114 8.91 -8.69 11.66
C GLU A 114 9.81 -7.65 10.96
N LYS A 115 10.29 -7.99 9.75
CA LYS A 115 11.09 -7.06 8.94
C LYS A 115 10.32 -5.77 8.61
N PHE A 116 9.04 -5.88 8.27
CA PHE A 116 8.18 -4.73 8.01
C PHE A 116 8.13 -3.83 9.24
N THR A 117 7.77 -4.35 10.41
CA THR A 117 7.66 -3.54 11.64
C THR A 117 9.00 -2.93 12.07
N GLU A 118 10.11 -3.66 11.93
CA GLU A 118 11.45 -3.13 12.27
C GLU A 118 11.82 -1.93 11.40
N VAL A 119 11.44 -1.91 10.11
CA VAL A 119 11.68 -0.76 9.21
C VAL A 119 11.00 0.53 9.69
N PHE A 120 9.91 0.43 10.47
CA PHE A 120 9.16 1.58 10.98
C PHE A 120 9.46 1.93 12.45
N LYS A 121 10.24 1.12 13.15
CA LYS A 121 10.35 1.15 14.62
C LYS A 121 10.79 2.50 15.19
N ASP A 122 11.80 3.11 14.58
CA ASP A 122 12.37 4.38 15.04
C ASP A 122 11.85 5.60 14.27
N GLU A 123 10.84 5.39 13.40
CA GLU A 123 10.31 6.44 12.54
C GLU A 123 9.21 7.26 13.22
N ILE A 124 9.17 8.55 12.88
CA ILE A 124 8.12 9.48 13.30
C ILE A 124 7.66 10.26 12.08
N PHE A 125 6.35 10.21 11.82
CA PHE A 125 5.73 10.82 10.66
C PHE A 125 4.93 12.06 11.08
N PRO A 126 5.51 13.27 11.02
CA PRO A 126 4.75 14.50 11.23
C PRO A 126 3.75 14.75 10.09
N PRO A 127 2.77 15.66 10.26
CA PRO A 127 1.91 16.08 9.17
C PRO A 127 2.71 16.51 7.92
N GLY A 128 2.25 16.08 6.75
CA GLY A 128 2.91 16.33 5.46
C GLY A 128 4.00 15.33 5.07
N SER A 129 4.54 14.56 6.03
CA SER A 129 5.43 13.44 5.70
C SER A 129 4.69 12.34 4.94
N SER A 130 5.42 11.47 4.25
CA SER A 130 4.84 10.35 3.49
C SER A 130 5.58 9.04 3.69
N ILE A 131 4.81 7.96 3.74
CA ILE A 131 5.27 6.59 3.57
C ILE A 131 4.97 6.19 2.13
N LEU A 132 5.93 5.54 1.50
CA LEU A 132 5.91 5.20 0.09
C LEU A 132 6.13 3.69 -0.05
N PHE A 133 5.22 3.04 -0.78
CA PHE A 133 5.28 1.61 -1.06
C PHE A 133 5.34 1.41 -2.56
N THR A 134 6.34 0.69 -3.04
CA THR A 134 6.37 0.19 -4.42
C THR A 134 6.17 -1.32 -4.35
N GLN A 135 5.02 -1.79 -4.83
CA GLN A 135 4.70 -3.20 -4.98
C GLN A 135 5.20 -3.67 -6.34
N SER A 136 6.17 -4.56 -6.33
CA SER A 136 6.64 -5.31 -7.49
C SER A 136 6.22 -6.77 -7.35
N PRO A 137 6.06 -7.53 -8.44
CA PRO A 137 5.89 -8.97 -8.35
C PRO A 137 7.05 -9.58 -7.55
N GLY A 138 6.77 -10.19 -6.40
CA GLY A 138 7.79 -10.76 -5.51
C GLY A 138 8.12 -9.92 -4.28
N SER A 139 7.96 -8.60 -4.32
CA SER A 139 8.58 -7.74 -3.31
C SER A 139 7.83 -6.43 -3.03
N LEU A 140 8.08 -5.90 -1.83
CA LEU A 140 7.62 -4.61 -1.36
C LEU A 140 8.83 -3.72 -1.07
N THR A 141 8.99 -2.64 -1.82
CA THR A 141 9.97 -1.59 -1.51
C THR A 141 9.31 -0.51 -0.65
N ILE A 142 9.95 -0.17 0.47
CA ILE A 142 9.47 0.83 1.42
C ILE A 142 10.41 2.03 1.34
N SER A 143 9.83 3.24 1.33
CA SER A 143 10.59 4.50 1.41
C SER A 143 9.85 5.53 2.24
N PHE A 144 10.58 6.50 2.77
CA PHE A 144 10.01 7.58 3.58
C PHE A 144 10.36 8.94 2.99
N SER A 145 9.47 9.91 3.18
CA SER A 145 9.66 11.29 2.77
C SER A 145 9.19 12.24 3.86
N LYS A 146 9.97 13.28 4.14
CA LYS A 146 9.65 14.27 5.17
C LYS A 146 8.78 15.42 4.65
N ASP A 147 8.82 15.67 3.34
CA ASP A 147 8.22 16.84 2.68
C ASP A 147 7.21 16.46 1.59
N GLY A 148 6.94 15.16 1.42
CA GLY A 148 6.04 14.65 0.39
C GLY A 148 6.69 14.53 -1.00
N SER A 149 7.98 14.84 -1.16
CA SER A 149 8.74 14.47 -2.36
C SER A 149 8.90 12.95 -2.47
N ILE A 150 9.20 12.45 -3.66
CA ILE A 150 9.49 11.02 -3.85
C ILE A 150 11.02 10.87 -3.83
N PRO A 151 11.60 10.14 -2.86
CA PRO A 151 13.03 9.89 -2.80
C PRO A 151 13.47 9.00 -3.97
N LYS A 152 14.77 9.00 -4.26
CA LYS A 152 15.30 8.18 -5.35
C LYS A 152 15.38 6.69 -4.97
N ASP A 153 15.82 6.43 -3.74
CA ASP A 153 16.12 5.09 -3.26
C ASP A 153 15.15 4.68 -2.14
N GLY A 154 14.87 3.37 -2.06
CA GLY A 154 14.11 2.79 -0.96
C GLY A 154 14.97 2.61 0.29
N VAL A 155 14.33 2.63 1.46
CA VAL A 155 15.00 2.35 2.74
C VAL A 155 15.07 0.85 3.02
N ALA A 156 14.14 0.07 2.48
CA ALA A 156 14.11 -1.38 2.62
C ALA A 156 13.37 -2.05 1.45
N VAL A 157 13.74 -3.29 1.17
CA VAL A 157 13.02 -4.20 0.27
C VAL A 157 12.68 -5.47 1.03
N ILE A 158 11.42 -5.90 0.98
CA ILE A 158 10.93 -7.13 1.61
C ILE A 158 10.46 -8.07 0.50
N GLU A 159 11.15 -9.21 0.35
CA GLU A 159 10.79 -10.26 -0.60
C GLU A 159 9.63 -11.09 -0.02
N SER A 160 8.41 -10.76 -0.42
CA SER A 160 7.18 -11.48 -0.04
C SER A 160 6.02 -11.04 -0.93
N ASN A 161 5.49 -11.96 -1.74
CA ASN A 161 4.28 -11.71 -2.52
C ASN A 161 3.09 -11.35 -1.62
N LEU A 162 2.86 -12.15 -0.57
CA LEU A 162 1.72 -11.96 0.31
C LEU A 162 1.76 -10.61 1.02
N LEU A 163 2.92 -10.22 1.57
CA LEU A 163 3.06 -8.91 2.19
C LEU A 163 2.91 -7.78 1.17
N SER A 164 3.51 -7.93 -0.03
CA SER A 164 3.40 -6.92 -1.08
C SER A 164 1.94 -6.68 -1.46
N GLU A 165 1.15 -7.74 -1.65
CA GLU A 165 -0.27 -7.66 -2.02
C GLU A 165 -1.21 -7.26 -0.86
N ALA A 166 -0.78 -7.40 0.39
CA ALA A 166 -1.60 -7.09 1.56
C ALA A 166 -1.55 -5.64 2.03
N VAL A 167 -0.48 -4.91 1.68
CA VAL A 167 -0.28 -3.48 2.00
C VAL A 167 -1.10 -2.59 1.07
#